data_AF-A0A7W1EVM0-F1
#
_entry.id   AF-A0A7W1EVM0-F1
#
_cell.length_a   1.000
_cell.length_b   1.000
_cell.length_c   1.000
_cell.angle_alpha   90.00
_cell.angle_beta   90.00
_cell.angle_gamma   90.00
#
_symmetry.space_group_name_H-M   'P 1'
#
loop_
_entity.id
_entity.type
_entity.pdbx_description
1 polymer ?
#
loop_
_entity_poly.entity_id
_entity_poly.type
_entity_poly.pdbx_seq_one_letter_code
_entity_poly.pdbx_strand_id
1 'polypeptide(L)'
;MKKIILSTLVIAALVATSCRKDRTCTCDYTSTSGSVSFTSKDVTTVSKQTKRVARVQTGCVNSLETSTNNNVTTTYESKCELK
;
A
#
# COMPACT_ATOMS: atom_id res chain seq x y z
N MET A 1 -32.44 -42.78 13.20
CA MET A 1 -31.04 -42.42 12.89
C MET A 1 -31.05 -41.23 11.93
N LYS A 2 -30.82 -40.00 12.40
CA LYS A 2 -30.66 -38.81 11.55
C LYS A 2 -29.49 -38.00 12.10
N LYS A 3 -28.29 -38.38 11.70
CA LYS A 3 -27.07 -37.62 11.95
C LYS A 3 -26.61 -37.03 10.61
N ILE A 4 -26.00 -35.85 10.70
CA ILE A 4 -25.06 -35.27 9.75
C ILE A 4 -25.65 -34.62 8.49
N ILE A 5 -26.29 -33.45 8.63
CA ILE A 5 -26.26 -32.44 7.55
C ILE A 5 -26.19 -31.03 8.18
N LEU A 6 -25.20 -30.75 9.02
CA LEU A 6 -24.98 -29.39 9.54
C LEU A 6 -23.50 -28.97 9.55
N SER A 7 -22.64 -29.70 8.84
CA SER A 7 -21.19 -29.45 8.82
C SER A 7 -20.71 -28.73 7.56
N THR A 8 -21.55 -28.63 6.53
CA THR A 8 -21.14 -28.13 5.21
C THR A 8 -21.35 -26.62 5.02
N LEU A 9 -22.14 -25.94 5.89
CA LEU A 9 -22.32 -24.49 5.77
C LEU A 9 -21.16 -23.67 6.35
N VAL A 10 -20.30 -24.25 7.20
CA VAL A 10 -19.22 -23.50 7.87
C VAL A 10 -18.03 -23.24 6.93
N ILE A 11 -17.86 -24.03 5.86
CA ILE A 11 -16.71 -23.90 4.95
C ILE A 11 -16.88 -22.73 3.97
N ALA A 12 -18.12 -22.32 3.66
CA ALA A 12 -18.38 -21.19 2.76
C ALA A 12 -18.01 -19.83 3.38
N ALA A 13 -17.89 -19.74 4.71
CA ALA A 13 -17.47 -18.52 5.40
C ALA A 13 -15.93 -18.37 5.54
N LEU A 14 -15.17 -19.46 5.33
CA LEU A 14 -13.70 -19.40 5.38
C LEU A 14 -13.06 -18.96 4.07
N VAL A 15 -13.82 -18.91 2.98
CA VAL A 15 -13.39 -18.17 1.79
C VAL A 15 -13.71 -16.70 2.07
N ALA A 16 -12.89 -16.08 2.92
CA ALA A 16 -12.67 -14.64 2.91
C ALA A 16 -12.20 -14.27 1.50
N THR A 17 -13.18 -14.20 0.60
CA THR A 17 -13.08 -13.65 -0.74
C THR A 17 -12.38 -12.32 -0.55
N SER A 18 -11.13 -12.24 -0.95
CA SER A 18 -10.38 -11.00 -0.89
C SER A 18 -11.17 -9.99 -1.71
N CYS A 19 -11.98 -9.13 -1.07
CA CYS A 19 -12.88 -8.23 -1.77
C CYS A 19 -12.05 -7.36 -2.71
N ARG A 20 -12.15 -7.68 -4.00
CA ARG A 20 -11.56 -6.92 -5.08
C ARG A 20 -12.40 -5.67 -5.24
N LYS A 21 -11.77 -4.53 -5.06
CA LYS A 21 -12.39 -3.23 -5.30
C LYS A 21 -11.34 -2.30 -5.88
N ASP A 22 -11.78 -1.16 -6.36
CA ASP A 22 -10.85 -0.14 -6.81
C ASP A 22 -10.05 0.36 -5.61
N ARG A 23 -8.74 0.51 -5.82
CA ARG A 23 -7.79 0.91 -4.79
C ARG A 23 -7.02 2.11 -5.28
N THR A 24 -6.88 3.11 -4.42
CA THR A 24 -6.11 4.32 -4.73
C THR A 24 -4.91 4.37 -3.79
N CYS A 25 -3.72 4.46 -4.35
CA CYS A 25 -2.51 4.79 -3.64
C CYS A 25 -2.25 6.29 -3.77
N THR A 26 -1.96 6.94 -2.65
CA THR A 26 -1.48 8.33 -2.62
C THR A 26 -0.14 8.36 -1.92
N CYS A 27 0.87 8.90 -2.57
CA CYS A 27 2.22 9.01 -2.03
C CYS A 27 2.67 10.47 -1.98
N ASP A 28 3.11 10.91 -0.80
CA ASP A 28 3.85 12.15 -0.60
C ASP A 28 5.34 11.84 -0.65
N TYR A 29 6.06 12.38 -1.62
CA TYR A 29 7.51 12.30 -1.71
C TYR A 29 8.12 13.61 -1.24
N THR A 30 8.92 13.56 -0.19
CA THR A 30 9.62 14.73 0.35
C THR A 30 11.12 14.54 0.18
N SER A 31 11.78 15.52 -0.42
CA SER A 31 13.23 15.59 -0.51
C SER A 31 13.71 16.78 0.29
N THR A 32 14.51 16.55 1.33
CA THR A 32 15.06 17.58 2.21
C THR A 32 16.57 17.59 2.14
N SER A 33 17.16 18.71 1.72
CA SER A 33 18.61 18.92 1.67
C SER A 33 18.97 20.16 2.49
N GLY A 34 19.67 19.95 3.61
CA GLY A 34 19.92 21.03 4.58
C GLY A 34 18.61 21.64 5.10
N SER A 35 18.38 22.92 4.82
CA SER A 35 17.18 23.67 5.25
C SER A 35 16.07 23.73 4.20
N VAL A 36 16.28 23.18 3.00
CA VAL A 36 15.33 23.26 1.90
C VAL A 36 14.61 21.92 1.77
N SER A 37 13.28 21.96 1.65
CA SER A 37 12.44 20.78 1.44
C SER A 37 11.54 20.97 0.23
N PHE A 38 11.43 19.93 -0.59
CA PHE A 38 10.51 19.84 -1.72
C PHE A 38 9.57 18.67 -1.50
N THR A 39 8.27 18.89 -1.70
CA THR A 39 7.27 17.82 -1.59
C THR A 39 6.49 17.71 -2.90
N SER A 40 6.33 16.49 -3.39
CA SER A 40 5.45 16.15 -4.50
C SER A 40 4.44 15.09 -4.09
N LYS A 41 3.29 15.07 -4.75
CA LYS A 41 2.23 14.08 -4.56
C LYS A 41 2.05 13.26 -5.83
N ASP A 42 2.00 11.94 -5.67
CA ASP A 42 1.54 11.01 -6.70
C ASP A 42 0.24 10.35 -6.26
N VAL A 43 -0.67 10.15 -7.21
CA VAL A 43 -1.91 9.42 -6.99
C VAL A 43 -2.09 8.42 -8.11
N THR A 44 -2.11 7.14 -7.75
CA THR A 44 -2.29 6.04 -8.68
C THR A 44 -3.50 5.19 -8.27
N THR A 45 -4.40 4.93 -9.20
CA THR A 45 -5.60 4.11 -8.98
C THR A 45 -5.53 2.83 -9.80
N VAL A 46 -5.84 1.70 -9.16
CA VAL A 46 -5.94 0.38 -9.81
C VAL A 46 -7.32 -0.22 -9.58
N SER A 47 -7.93 -0.72 -10.64
CA SER A 47 -9.31 -1.20 -10.58
C SER A 47 -9.40 -2.66 -10.15
N LYS A 48 -10.42 -2.97 -9.32
CA LYS A 48 -10.80 -4.35 -8.91
C LYS A 48 -9.62 -5.21 -8.46
N GLN A 49 -8.77 -4.67 -7.58
CA GLN A 49 -7.64 -5.41 -7.02
C GLN A 49 -7.83 -5.73 -5.53
N THR A 50 -7.14 -6.77 -5.09
CA THR A 50 -6.94 -7.01 -3.67
C THR A 50 -5.96 -5.97 -3.12
N LYS A 51 -6.02 -5.67 -1.81
CA LYS A 51 -5.09 -4.70 -1.19
C LYS A 51 -3.62 -5.09 -1.39
N ARG A 52 -3.31 -6.40 -1.33
CA ARG A 52 -1.95 -6.92 -1.54
C ARG A 52 -1.47 -6.71 -2.97
N VAL A 53 -2.30 -7.05 -3.97
CA VAL A 53 -1.93 -6.88 -5.38
C VAL A 53 -1.82 -5.40 -5.74
N ALA A 54 -2.76 -4.57 -5.29
CA ALA A 54 -2.71 -3.13 -5.52
C ALA A 54 -1.43 -2.50 -4.95
N ARG A 55 -1.04 -2.86 -3.72
CA ARG A 55 0.22 -2.37 -3.12
C ARG A 55 1.45 -2.70 -3.95
N VAL A 56 1.54 -3.92 -4.48
CA VAL A 56 2.68 -4.36 -5.29
C VAL A 56 2.67 -3.65 -6.65
N GLN A 57 1.51 -3.56 -7.29
CA GLN A 57 1.38 -2.98 -8.63
C GLN A 57 1.67 -1.47 -8.66
N THR A 58 1.23 -0.73 -7.63
CA THR A 58 1.46 0.72 -7.57
C THR A 58 2.71 1.10 -6.79
N GLY A 59 3.46 0.13 -6.24
CA GLY A 59 4.60 0.42 -5.36
C GLY A 59 4.22 1.26 -4.13
N CYS A 60 3.01 1.07 -3.57
CA CYS A 60 2.50 1.88 -2.46
C CYS A 60 3.19 1.56 -1.13
N VAL A 61 4.43 2.01 -0.97
CA VAL A 61 5.30 1.69 0.15
C VAL A 61 5.90 2.96 0.73
N ASN A 62 6.02 2.99 2.07
CA ASN A 62 6.76 4.04 2.72
C ASN A 62 8.24 3.72 2.64
N SER A 63 9.05 4.72 2.38
CA SER A 63 10.51 4.60 2.39
C SER A 63 11.12 5.85 3.02
N LEU A 64 12.29 5.66 3.61
CA LEU A 64 13.12 6.74 4.10
C LEU A 64 14.55 6.39 3.70
N GLU A 65 15.13 7.22 2.85
CA GLU A 65 16.49 7.07 2.36
C GLU A 65 17.28 8.33 2.68
N THR A 66 18.54 8.17 3.03
CA THR A 66 19.45 9.28 3.26
C THR A 66 20.67 9.11 2.38
N SER A 67 21.06 10.19 1.71
CA SER A 67 22.24 10.22 0.85
C SER A 67 23.08 11.43 1.23
N THR A 68 24.37 11.22 1.47
CA THR A 68 25.30 12.30 1.77
C THR A 68 26.27 12.47 0.61
N ASN A 69 26.31 13.66 0.03
CA ASN A 69 27.24 14.01 -1.05
C ASN A 69 27.86 15.39 -0.74
N ASN A 70 29.19 15.50 -0.83
CA ASN A 70 29.94 16.74 -0.55
C ASN A 70 29.51 17.42 0.77
N ASN A 71 29.43 16.65 1.87
CA ASN A 71 29.01 17.09 3.20
C ASN A 71 27.56 17.61 3.32
N VAL A 72 26.74 17.45 2.28
CA VAL A 72 25.31 17.74 2.32
C VAL A 72 24.54 16.44 2.43
N THR A 73 23.77 16.30 3.51
CA THR A 73 22.83 15.18 3.67
C THR A 73 21.49 15.55 3.05
N THR A 74 21.04 14.73 2.11
CA THR A 74 19.70 14.77 1.54
C THR A 74 18.90 13.58 2.07
N THR A 75 17.71 13.86 2.58
CA THR A 75 16.74 12.86 3.02
C THR A 75 15.62 12.77 1.98
N TYR A 76 15.35 11.57 1.50
CA TYR A 76 14.22 11.25 0.66
C TYR A 76 13.22 10.44 1.48
N GLU A 77 12.05 11.00 1.72
CA GLU A 77 10.96 10.34 2.42
C GLU A 77 9.79 10.10 1.47
N SER A 78 9.24 8.89 1.46
CA SER A 78 7.95 8.60 0.83
C SER A 78 6.93 8.15 1.88
N LYS A 79 5.78 8.84 1.92
CA LYS A 79 4.63 8.52 2.77
C LYS A 79 3.46 8.15 1.88
N CYS A 80 3.16 6.86 1.82
CA CYS A 80 2.16 6.28 0.95
C CYS A 80 0.98 5.68 1.71
N GLU A 81 -0.23 6.01 1.28
CA GLU A 81 -1.48 5.47 1.81
C GLU A 81 -2.26 4.74 0.72
N LEU A 82 -2.64 3.48 0.98
CA LEU A 82 -3.48 2.67 0.09
C LEU A 82 -4.89 2.55 0.65
N LYS A 83 -5.87 3.11 -0.07
CA LYS A 83 -7.30 3.10 0.25
C LYS A 83 -8.02 2.02 -0.57
#